data_AF-A0A8T4FFY9-F1
#
_entry.id   AF-A0A8T4FFY9-F1
#
_cell.length_a   1.000
_cell.length_b   1.000
_cell.length_c   1.000
_cell.angle_alpha   90.00
_cell.angle_beta   90.00
_cell.angle_gamma   90.00
#
_symmetry.space_group_name_H-M   'P 1'
#
loop_
_entity.id
_entity.type
_entity.pdbx_description
1 polymer ?
#
loop_
_entity_poly.entity_id
_entity_poly.type
_entity_poly.pdbx_seq_one_letter_code
_entity_poly.pdbx_strand_id
1 'polypeptide(L)'
;MSYATSIYRSRRLEMIFGERASRETLTWAHLEALTTALVPEAEDLDFKRDLYGNSDKDRRALTTDAAAMANTQGGIIVLGIGENTQA
;
A
#
# COMPACT_ATOMS: atom_id res chain seq x y z
N MET A 1 -5.45 4.14 29.96
CA MET A 1 -5.91 4.16 28.56
C MET A 1 -4.86 3.42 27.74
N SER A 2 -5.08 2.14 27.43
CA SER A 2 -4.10 1.33 26.69
C SER A 2 -4.27 1.61 25.20
N TYR A 3 -3.33 2.35 24.60
CA TYR A 3 -3.26 2.47 23.14
C TYR A 3 -2.90 1.08 22.63
N ALA A 4 -3.85 0.43 21.95
CA ALA A 4 -3.58 -0.82 21.26
C ALA A 4 -2.33 -0.60 20.39
N THR A 5 -1.27 -1.36 20.71
CA THR A 5 0.03 -1.33 20.04
C THR A 5 -0.19 -1.23 18.53
N SER A 6 0.31 -0.17 17.90
CA SER A 6 0.25 -0.01 16.44
C SER A 6 1.02 -1.18 15.82
N ILE A 7 0.30 -2.23 15.40
CA ILE A 7 0.88 -3.49 14.89
C ILE A 7 1.35 -3.30 13.43
N TYR A 8 0.97 -2.20 12.79
CA TYR A 8 1.35 -1.91 11.42
C TYR A 8 2.52 -0.94 11.39
N ARG A 9 3.71 -1.47 11.12
CA ARG A 9 4.90 -0.69 10.83
C ARG A 9 5.45 -1.12 9.47
N SER A 10 5.46 -0.22 8.51
CA SER A 10 6.05 -0.47 7.20
C SER A 10 7.25 0.44 6.96
N ARG A 11 8.46 -0.13 6.97
CA ARG A 11 9.69 0.61 6.65
C ARG A 11 9.66 1.27 5.28
N ARG A 12 8.94 0.68 4.32
CA ARG A 12 8.85 1.21 2.96
C ARG A 12 8.02 2.50 2.91
N LEU A 13 6.88 2.54 3.62
CA LEU A 13 6.11 3.78 3.77
C LEU A 13 6.88 4.82 4.58
N GLU A 14 7.63 4.40 5.60
CA GLU A 14 8.49 5.33 6.36
C GLU A 14 9.53 6.00 5.45
N MET A 15 10.12 5.25 4.51
CA MET A 15 11.04 5.82 3.53
C MET A 15 10.37 6.76 2.53
N ILE A 16 9.12 6.48 2.14
CA ILE A 16 8.38 7.32 1.18
C ILE A 16 7.90 8.62 1.85
N PHE A 17 7.37 8.54 3.07
CA PHE A 17 6.84 9.69 3.79
C PHE A 17 7.92 10.50 4.52
N GLY A 18 9.09 9.90 4.77
CA GLY A 18 10.14 10.52 5.57
C GLY A 18 9.83 10.53 7.08
N GLU A 19 8.71 9.96 7.49
CA GLU A 19 8.27 9.86 8.88
C GLU A 19 7.59 8.52 9.18
N ARG A 20 7.25 8.29 10.46
CA ARG A 20 6.61 7.04 10.86
C ARG A 20 5.20 6.93 10.29
N ALA A 21 4.98 5.91 9.47
CA ALA A 21 3.64 5.54 9.00
C ALA A 21 2.96 4.63 10.04
N SER A 22 2.10 5.20 10.88
CA SER A 22 1.25 4.48 11.84
C SER A 22 -0.22 4.79 11.59
N ARG A 23 -1.12 4.00 12.17
CA ARG A 23 -2.56 4.24 12.09
C ARG A 23 -2.96 5.64 12.54
N GLU A 24 -2.25 6.21 13.51
CA GLU A 24 -2.53 7.51 14.12
C GLU A 24 -1.94 8.69 13.33
N THR A 25 -0.93 8.42 12.50
CA THR A 25 -0.13 9.44 11.78
C THR A 25 -0.38 9.45 10.28
N LEU A 26 -1.01 8.40 9.74
CA LEU A 26 -1.46 8.39 8.34
C LEU A 26 -2.50 9.49 8.09
N THR A 27 -2.19 10.41 7.18
CA THR A 27 -3.05 11.52 6.78
C THR A 27 -3.28 11.50 5.27
N TRP A 28 -4.19 12.36 4.79
CA TRP A 28 -4.41 12.57 3.36
C TRP A 28 -3.15 13.02 2.63
N ALA A 29 -2.31 13.85 3.25
CA ALA A 29 -1.07 14.34 2.65
C ALA A 29 -0.10 13.19 2.30
N HIS A 30 -0.12 12.09 3.06
CA HIS A 30 0.64 10.89 2.72
C HIS A 30 0.14 10.19 1.46
N LEU A 31 -1.19 10.16 1.24
CA LEU A 31 -1.76 9.60 0.02
C LEU A 31 -1.45 10.49 -1.19
N GLU A 32 -1.52 11.81 -1.02
CA GLU A 32 -1.13 12.78 -2.04
C GLU A 32 0.38 12.70 -2.36
N ALA A 33 1.23 12.41 -1.37
CA ALA A 33 2.65 12.17 -1.60
C ALA A 33 2.89 10.92 -2.45
N LEU A 34 2.12 9.84 -2.27
CA LEU A 34 2.22 8.63 -3.10
C LEU A 34 1.92 8.93 -4.58
N THR A 35 0.90 9.76 -4.84
CA THR A 35 0.50 10.11 -6.22
C THR A 35 1.38 11.20 -6.83
N THR A 36 1.77 12.21 -6.07
CA THR A 36 2.50 13.39 -6.55
C THR A 36 3.99 13.12 -6.70
N ALA A 37 4.58 12.31 -5.82
CA ALA A 37 5.99 11.97 -5.92
C ALA A 37 6.30 10.98 -7.07
N LEU A 38 5.29 10.58 -7.85
CA LEU A 38 5.40 9.57 -8.91
C LEU A 38 6.20 8.37 -8.41
N VAL A 39 5.90 7.88 -7.20
CA VAL A 39 6.64 6.74 -6.65
C VAL A 39 6.37 5.58 -7.61
N PRO A 40 7.37 5.13 -8.38
CA PRO A 40 7.13 4.11 -9.38
C PRO A 40 6.77 2.81 -8.65
N GLU A 41 5.91 2.01 -9.28
CA GLU A 41 5.74 0.63 -8.89
C GLU A 41 7.11 -0.05 -8.78
N ALA A 42 7.24 -0.84 -7.73
CA ALA A 42 8.44 -1.60 -7.42
C ALA A 42 8.02 -3.01 -6.99
N GLU A 43 8.97 -3.94 -6.98
CA GLU A 43 8.73 -5.32 -6.51
C GLU A 43 8.15 -5.39 -5.08
N ASP A 44 8.32 -4.32 -4.29
CA ASP A 44 7.83 -4.17 -2.92
C ASP A 44 6.66 -3.16 -2.76
N LEU A 45 6.19 -2.56 -3.85
CA LEU A 45 5.13 -1.54 -3.85
C LEU A 45 4.28 -1.62 -5.12
N ASP A 46 2.99 -1.93 -4.94
CA ASP A 46 2.02 -2.06 -6.02
C ASP A 46 0.80 -1.17 -5.76
N PHE A 47 0.26 -0.54 -6.81
CA PHE A 47 -0.90 0.33 -6.74
C PHE A 47 -2.08 -0.28 -7.50
N LYS A 48 -3.20 -0.47 -6.80
CA LYS A 48 -4.46 -0.88 -7.45
C LYS A 48 -5.48 0.23 -7.29
N ARG A 49 -5.98 0.74 -8.41
CA ARG A 49 -7.09 1.72 -8.40
C ARG A 49 -8.35 1.12 -7.79
N ASP A 50 -8.68 -0.12 -8.14
CA ASP A 50 -9.92 -0.76 -7.77
C ASP A 50 -9.70 -1.73 -6.59
N LEU A 51 -10.70 -1.84 -5.71
CA LEU A 51 -10.68 -2.80 -4.61
C LEU A 51 -10.97 -4.22 -5.13
N TYR A 52 -10.38 -5.24 -4.51
CA TYR A 52 -10.78 -6.61 -4.78
C TYR A 52 -12.23 -6.83 -4.35
N GLY A 53 -13.02 -7.42 -5.25
CA GLY A 53 -14.39 -7.84 -4.99
C GLY A 53 -14.50 -9.09 -4.12
N ASN A 54 -15.74 -9.57 -3.95
CA ASN A 54 -16.05 -10.74 -3.13
C ASN A 54 -16.20 -12.04 -3.92
N SER A 55 -16.03 -12.02 -5.25
CA SER A 55 -16.11 -13.23 -6.06
C SER A 55 -14.88 -14.12 -5.84
N ASP A 56 -14.99 -15.41 -6.12
CA ASP A 56 -13.86 -16.33 -6.02
C ASP A 56 -12.70 -15.93 -6.93
N LYS A 57 -13.01 -15.32 -8.08
CA LYS A 57 -12.02 -14.75 -9.00
C LYS A 57 -11.25 -13.60 -8.33
N ASP A 58 -11.96 -12.69 -7.68
CA ASP A 58 -11.34 -11.53 -7.04
C ASP A 58 -10.52 -11.93 -5.81
N ARG A 59 -11.02 -12.90 -5.03
CA ARG A 59 -10.28 -13.49 -3.91
C ARG A 59 -9.00 -14.16 -4.39
N ARG A 60 -9.06 -14.87 -5.51
CA ARG A 60 -7.88 -15.48 -6.13
C ARG A 60 -6.88 -14.42 -6.61
N ALA A 61 -7.34 -13.30 -7.14
CA ALA A 61 -6.48 -12.18 -7.51
C ALA A 61 -5.76 -11.61 -6.27
N LEU A 62 -6.50 -11.31 -5.21
CA LEU A 62 -5.93 -10.84 -3.94
C LEU A 62 -4.86 -11.81 -3.39
N THR A 63 -5.16 -13.11 -3.35
CA THR A 63 -4.20 -14.09 -2.83
C THR A 63 -2.99 -14.28 -3.73
N THR A 64 -3.15 -14.10 -5.05
CA THR A 64 -2.05 -14.15 -6.01
C THR A 64 -1.10 -12.97 -5.77
N ASP A 65 -1.63 -11.75 -5.66
CA ASP A 65 -0.82 -10.56 -5.45
C ASP A 65 -0.15 -10.59 -4.06
N ALA A 66 -0.87 -11.01 -3.02
CA ALA A 66 -0.30 -11.21 -1.70
C ALA A 66 0.82 -12.28 -1.68
N ALA A 67 0.64 -13.38 -2.43
CA ALA A 67 1.65 -14.43 -2.54
C ALA A 67 2.88 -13.93 -3.31
N ALA A 68 2.70 -13.14 -4.36
CA ALA A 68 3.80 -12.53 -5.11
C ALA A 68 4.67 -11.66 -4.18
N MET A 69 4.04 -10.78 -3.40
CA MET A 69 4.73 -9.95 -2.40
C MET A 69 5.45 -10.79 -1.35
N ALA A 70 4.81 -11.84 -0.82
CA ALA A 70 5.40 -12.70 0.20
C ALA A 70 6.61 -13.49 -0.33
N ASN A 71 6.61 -13.85 -1.62
CA ASN A 71 7.66 -14.65 -2.24
C ASN A 71 8.91 -13.84 -2.64
N THR A 72 8.82 -12.51 -2.72
CA THR A 72 9.96 -11.63 -3.01
C THR A 72 10.64 -11.20 -1.70
N GLN A 73 10.32 -10.02 -1.19
CA GLN A 73 10.89 -9.47 0.05
C GLN A 73 9.81 -9.02 1.04
N GLY A 74 8.54 -9.33 0.75
CA GLY A 74 7.41 -8.62 1.31
C GLY A 74 7.19 -7.31 0.58
N GLY A 75 6.08 -6.65 0.89
CA GLY A 75 5.75 -5.39 0.23
C GLY A 75 4.43 -4.80 0.71
N ILE A 76 3.96 -3.83 -0.06
CA ILE A 76 2.71 -3.12 0.21
C ILE A 76 1.91 -3.02 -1.08
N ILE A 77 0.63 -3.35 -0.96
CA ILE A 77 -0.34 -3.08 -2.01
C ILE A 77 -1.23 -1.95 -1.50
N VAL A 78 -1.24 -0.83 -2.22
CA VAL A 78 -2.10 0.32 -1.91
C VAL A 78 -3.32 0.27 -2.81
N LEU A 79 -4.50 0.13 -2.20
CA LEU A 79 -5.77 0.04 -2.92
C LEU A 79 -6.48 1.39 -2.93
N GLY A 80 -7.23 1.69 -4.00
CA GLY A 80 -7.93 2.95 -4.18
C GLY A 80 -7.07 4.07 -4.75
N ILE A 81 -5.81 3.80 -5.05
CA ILE A 81 -4.89 4.73 -5.71
C ILE A 81 -4.48 4.09 -7.03
N GLY A 82 -4.82 4.75 -8.12
CA GLY A 82 -4.25 4.44 -9.43
C GLY A 82 -3.01 5.29 -9.65
N GLU A 83 -2.07 4.77 -10.43
CA GLU A 83 -1.03 5.63 -11.01
C GLU A 83 -1.72 6.78 -11.75
N ASN A 84 -1.20 8.00 -11.59
CA ASN A 84 -1.63 9.12 -12.41
C ASN A 84 -1.03 8.93 -13.81
N THR A 85 -1.58 7.97 -14.56
CA THR A 85 -1.31 7.83 -15.99
C THR A 85 -1.91 9.06 -16.64
N GLN A 86 -1.09 10.10 -16.79
CA GLN A 86 -1.41 11.26 -17.59
C GLN A 86 -1.58 10.76 -19.03
N ALA A 87 -2.83 10.59 -19.45
CA ALA A 87 -3.24 10.33 -20.83
C ALA A 87 -3.64 11.64 -21.51
#